data_AF-A0A0M4DBH2-F1
#
_entry.id   AF-A0A0M4DBH2-F1
#
_cell.length_a   1.000
_cell.length_b   1.000
_cell.length_c   1.000
_cell.angle_alpha   90.00
_cell.angle_beta   90.00
_cell.angle_gamma   90.00
#
_symmetry.space_group_name_H-M   'P 1'
#
loop_
_entity.id
_entity.type
_entity.pdbx_description
1 polymer ?
#
loop_
_entity_poly.entity_id
_entity_poly.type
_entity_poly.pdbx_seq_one_letter_code
_entity_poly.pdbx_strand_id
1 'polypeptide(L)'
;MSAVANALGVSRQHLSSARRKAAARSRGRPPLPEEELVARIQALIAELPTYGYRRIHALLRRQARNGGPSAPNAKRVYRVMKVHGLLLQRHSGKADERRHDGRVAVDTRNTRWCSDGFEIGCDNGEKVRVAFSLDCCDREAMGFVATTAGISAEDVRDLMTATVEHRLSLDGRGQVSQTGAAWRLRRCVA
;
A
#
# COMPACT_ATOMS: atom_id res chain seq x y z
N MET A 1 -6.43 -18.18 57.79
CA MET A 1 -6.55 -17.29 56.61
C MET A 1 -6.27 -15.80 56.90
N SER A 2 -6.06 -15.39 58.17
CA SER A 2 -5.73 -13.99 58.52
C SER A 2 -4.35 -13.53 58.03
N ALA A 3 -3.32 -14.31 58.34
CA ALA A 3 -1.94 -13.96 58.00
C ALA A 3 -1.76 -13.83 56.48
N VAL A 4 -2.39 -14.73 55.72
CA VAL A 4 -2.39 -14.72 54.25
C VAL A 4 -3.10 -13.48 53.69
N ALA A 5 -4.25 -13.09 54.27
CA ALA A 5 -4.97 -11.87 53.87
C ALA A 5 -4.13 -10.61 54.09
N ASN A 6 -3.49 -10.50 55.25
CA ASN A 6 -2.66 -9.36 55.60
C ASN A 6 -1.37 -9.29 54.77
N ALA A 7 -0.72 -10.43 54.53
CA ALA A 7 0.49 -10.51 53.70
C ALA A 7 0.23 -10.12 52.24
N LEU A 8 -0.97 -10.42 51.72
CA LEU A 8 -1.39 -10.09 50.35
C LEU A 8 -2.10 -8.74 50.23
N GLY A 9 -2.36 -8.03 51.33
CA GLY A 9 -3.09 -6.76 51.32
C GLY A 9 -4.54 -6.86 50.83
N VAL A 10 -5.17 -8.03 50.95
CA VAL A 10 -6.55 -8.28 50.49
C VAL A 10 -7.46 -8.70 51.64
N SER A 11 -8.77 -8.45 51.52
CA SER A 11 -9.70 -8.83 52.58
C SER A 11 -9.83 -10.35 52.74
N ARG A 12 -10.04 -10.83 53.97
CA ARG A 12 -10.30 -12.25 54.25
C ARG A 12 -11.51 -12.79 53.47
N GLN A 13 -12.51 -11.95 53.22
CA GLN A 13 -13.69 -12.29 52.44
C GLN A 13 -13.36 -12.49 50.96
N HIS A 14 -12.47 -11.67 50.38
CA HIS A 14 -11.99 -11.82 49.00
C HIS A 14 -11.24 -13.14 48.82
N LEU A 15 -10.41 -13.55 49.79
CA LEU A 15 -9.74 -14.86 49.75
C LEU A 15 -10.72 -16.03 49.87
N SER A 16 -11.75 -15.88 50.71
CA SER A 16 -12.81 -16.89 50.86
C SER A 16 -13.63 -17.07 49.57
N SER A 17 -14.00 -15.97 48.91
CA SER A 17 -14.73 -16.00 47.63
C SER A 17 -13.86 -16.45 46.46
N ALA A 18 -12.59 -16.06 46.41
CA ALA A 18 -11.65 -16.51 45.38
C ALA A 18 -11.38 -18.03 45.46
N ARG A 19 -11.37 -18.60 46.67
CA ARG A 19 -11.22 -20.06 46.87
C ARG A 19 -12.45 -20.84 46.39
N ARG A 20 -13.63 -20.25 46.49
CA ARG A 20 -14.87 -20.73 45.87
C ARG A 20 -14.95 -20.20 44.43
N LYS A 21 -14.06 -20.65 43.54
CA LYS A 21 -14.08 -20.24 42.12
C LYS A 21 -15.43 -20.59 41.48
N ALA A 22 -16.38 -19.65 41.52
CA ALA A 22 -17.46 -19.63 40.54
C ALA A 22 -16.83 -19.33 39.18
N ALA A 23 -17.29 -20.02 38.13
CA ALA A 23 -16.84 -19.73 36.77
C ALA A 23 -16.95 -18.22 36.51
N ALA A 24 -15.89 -17.64 35.93
CA ALA A 24 -15.86 -16.22 35.61
C ALA A 24 -17.06 -15.89 34.72
N ARG A 25 -18.07 -15.21 35.28
CA ARG A 25 -19.20 -14.74 34.49
C ARG A 25 -18.70 -13.62 33.58
N SER A 26 -19.07 -13.70 32.31
CA SER A 26 -18.92 -12.60 31.38
C SER A 26 -19.45 -11.31 32.02
N ARG A 27 -18.57 -10.33 32.24
CA ARG A 27 -18.96 -9.00 32.70
C ARG A 27 -19.40 -8.20 31.48
N GLY A 28 -20.70 -8.03 31.30
CA GLY A 28 -21.25 -7.21 30.22
C GLY A 28 -22.71 -7.54 29.90
N ARG A 29 -23.30 -6.70 29.05
CA ARG A 29 -24.62 -6.99 28.46
C ARG A 29 -24.51 -8.23 27.57
N PRO A 30 -25.48 -9.16 27.61
CA PRO A 30 -25.54 -10.27 26.66
C PRO A 30 -25.43 -9.76 25.22
N PRO A 31 -24.76 -10.49 24.31
CA PRO A 31 -24.77 -10.16 22.88
C PRO A 31 -26.22 -10.00 22.45
N LEU A 32 -26.56 -8.84 21.87
CA LEU A 32 -27.87 -8.68 21.23
C LEU A 32 -27.95 -9.67 20.07
N PRO A 33 -29.14 -10.17 19.69
CA PRO A 33 -29.28 -11.00 18.50
C PRO A 33 -28.64 -10.29 17.30
N GLU A 34 -27.56 -10.86 16.77
CA GLU A 34 -26.81 -10.29 15.64
C GLU A 34 -27.28 -10.87 14.31
N GLU A 35 -27.92 -12.03 14.31
CA GLU A 35 -28.37 -12.78 13.12
C GLU A 35 -29.26 -11.94 12.20
N GLU A 36 -30.30 -11.31 12.73
CA GLU A 36 -31.22 -10.47 11.95
C GLU A 36 -30.49 -9.25 11.35
N LEU A 37 -29.57 -8.65 12.12
CA LEU A 37 -28.79 -7.51 11.66
C LEU A 37 -27.78 -7.92 10.58
N VAL A 38 -27.16 -9.10 10.71
CA VAL A 38 -26.24 -9.66 9.73
C VAL A 38 -26.97 -9.94 8.42
N ALA A 39 -28.13 -10.60 8.47
CA ALA A 39 -28.93 -10.89 7.29
C ALA A 39 -29.32 -9.61 6.53
N ARG A 40 -29.73 -8.56 7.26
CA ARG A 40 -30.03 -7.25 6.67
C ARG A 40 -28.81 -6.58 6.04
N ILE A 41 -27.65 -6.66 6.70
CA ILE A 41 -26.39 -6.11 6.15
C ILE A 41 -25.99 -6.88 4.89
N GLN A 42 -26.09 -8.21 4.89
CA GLN A 42 -25.78 -9.06 3.75
C GLN A 42 -26.69 -8.76 2.55
N ALA A 43 -27.98 -8.56 2.77
CA ALA A 43 -28.91 -8.13 1.71
C ALA A 43 -28.50 -6.79 1.08
N LEU A 44 -28.11 -5.80 1.90
CA LEU A 44 -27.62 -4.51 1.39
C LEU A 44 -26.29 -4.63 0.64
N ILE A 45 -25.39 -5.51 1.08
CA ILE A 45 -24.10 -5.75 0.41
C ILE A 45 -24.30 -6.46 -0.93
N ALA A 46 -25.28 -7.37 -1.02
CA ALA A 46 -25.58 -8.09 -2.27
C ALA A 46 -25.95 -7.13 -3.41
N GLU A 47 -26.71 -6.08 -3.11
CA GLU A 47 -27.05 -5.03 -4.08
C GLU A 47 -25.93 -3.99 -4.26
N LEU A 48 -25.18 -3.68 -3.20
CA LEU A 48 -24.22 -2.57 -3.14
C LEU A 48 -22.85 -3.02 -2.57
N PRO A 49 -22.08 -3.85 -3.30
CA PRO A 49 -20.87 -4.49 -2.77
C PRO A 49 -19.75 -3.50 -2.43
N THR A 50 -19.72 -2.32 -3.07
CA THR A 50 -18.71 -1.27 -2.83
C THR A 50 -19.01 -0.42 -1.60
N TYR A 51 -20.09 -0.70 -0.85
CA TYR A 51 -20.50 0.15 0.27
C TYR A 51 -19.83 -0.27 1.57
N GLY A 52 -19.07 0.66 2.17
CA GLY A 52 -18.49 0.46 3.49
C GLY A 52 -19.51 0.65 4.61
N TYR A 53 -19.13 0.26 5.83
CA TYR A 53 -20.02 0.23 7.00
C TYR A 53 -20.75 1.57 7.28
N ARG A 54 -20.13 2.72 6.98
CA ARG A 54 -20.76 4.03 7.16
C ARG A 54 -21.94 4.24 6.22
N ARG A 55 -21.82 3.81 4.96
CA ARG A 55 -22.90 3.90 3.96
C ARG A 55 -24.00 2.89 4.27
N ILE A 56 -23.63 1.66 4.63
CA ILE A 56 -24.59 0.64 5.10
C ILE A 56 -25.38 1.15 6.31
N HIS A 57 -24.73 1.75 7.31
CA HIS A 57 -25.40 2.36 8.45
C HIS A 57 -26.37 3.50 8.05
N ALA A 58 -26.04 4.28 7.02
CA ALA A 58 -26.97 5.29 6.50
C ALA A 58 -28.21 4.66 5.84
N LEU A 59 -28.04 3.56 5.11
CA LEU A 59 -29.15 2.81 4.51
C LEU A 59 -30.04 2.16 5.58
N LEU A 60 -29.45 1.53 6.59
CA LEU A 60 -30.19 0.96 7.74
C LEU A 60 -30.99 2.05 8.48
N ARG A 61 -30.44 3.27 8.63
CA ARG A 61 -31.16 4.43 9.18
C ARG A 61 -32.30 4.89 8.27
N ARG A 62 -32.12 4.85 6.95
CA ARG A 62 -33.19 5.19 5.99
C ARG A 62 -34.32 4.18 6.06
N GLN A 63 -34.03 2.88 6.13
CA GLN A 63 -35.03 1.83 6.31
C GLN A 63 -35.83 2.03 7.61
N ALA A 64 -35.15 2.35 8.72
CA ALA A 64 -35.83 2.61 10.00
C ALA A 64 -36.80 3.80 9.93
N ARG A 65 -36.49 4.85 9.15
CA ARG A 65 -37.41 5.98 8.94
C ARG A 65 -38.63 5.63 8.08
N ASN A 66 -38.49 4.64 7.19
CA ASN A 66 -39.55 4.21 6.27
C ASN A 66 -40.42 3.09 6.87
N GLY A 67 -40.54 3.03 8.21
CA GLY A 67 -41.32 1.99 8.91
C GLY A 67 -40.57 0.67 9.16
N GLY A 68 -39.28 0.60 8.86
CA GLY A 68 -38.45 -0.57 9.15
C GLY A 68 -38.01 -0.66 10.62
N PRO A 69 -37.23 -1.70 10.97
CA PRO A 69 -36.74 -1.90 12.34
C PRO A 69 -35.83 -0.76 12.80
N SER A 70 -35.79 -0.53 14.11
CA SER A 70 -34.98 0.52 14.75
C SER A 70 -33.52 0.51 14.27
N ALA A 71 -32.98 1.70 14.02
CA ALA A 71 -31.65 1.86 13.45
C ALA A 71 -30.56 1.46 14.46
N PRO A 72 -29.66 0.51 14.12
CA PRO A 72 -28.54 0.15 14.98
C PRO A 72 -27.51 1.28 15.05
N ASN A 73 -26.81 1.39 16.18
CA ASN A 73 -25.69 2.33 16.32
C ASN A 73 -24.56 2.00 15.30
N ALA A 74 -23.94 3.03 14.70
CA ALA A 74 -22.82 2.88 13.78
C ALA A 74 -21.68 1.97 14.30
N LYS A 75 -21.35 2.08 15.60
CA LYS A 75 -20.33 1.24 16.24
C LYS A 75 -20.75 -0.24 16.30
N ARG A 76 -22.06 -0.52 16.41
CA ARG A 76 -22.60 -1.89 16.35
C ARG A 76 -22.48 -2.43 14.93
N VAL A 77 -22.86 -1.66 13.92
CA VAL A 77 -22.72 -2.04 12.50
C VAL A 77 -21.26 -2.37 12.16
N TYR A 78 -20.32 -1.51 12.59
CA TYR A 78 -18.89 -1.77 12.39
C TYR A 78 -18.43 -3.08 13.06
N ARG A 79 -18.81 -3.33 14.32
CA ARG A 79 -18.42 -4.57 15.04
C ARG A 79 -18.96 -5.81 14.35
N VAL A 80 -20.24 -5.82 13.99
CA VAL A 80 -20.88 -6.94 13.31
C VAL A 80 -20.20 -7.19 11.95
N MET A 81 -20.05 -6.15 11.12
CA MET A 81 -19.36 -6.29 9.84
C MET A 81 -17.92 -6.78 10.00
N LYS A 82 -17.21 -6.35 11.04
CA LYS A 82 -15.84 -6.81 11.33
C LYS A 82 -15.80 -8.29 11.69
N VAL A 83 -16.68 -8.75 12.59
CA VAL A 83 -16.75 -10.16 13.03
C VAL A 83 -17.11 -11.08 11.87
N HIS A 84 -17.98 -10.64 10.96
CA HIS A 84 -18.41 -11.43 9.81
C HIS A 84 -17.56 -11.23 8.54
N GLY A 85 -16.43 -10.51 8.61
CA GLY A 85 -15.55 -10.30 7.45
C GLY A 85 -16.16 -9.46 6.32
N LEU A 86 -17.20 -8.67 6.61
CA LEU A 86 -17.97 -7.89 5.64
C LEU A 86 -17.42 -6.47 5.42
N LEU A 87 -16.25 -6.14 5.98
CA LEU A 87 -15.63 -4.84 5.77
C LEU A 87 -14.95 -4.80 4.40
N LEU A 88 -15.08 -3.66 3.71
CA LEU A 88 -14.33 -3.41 2.49
C LEU A 88 -12.83 -3.56 2.74
N GLN A 89 -12.18 -4.30 1.85
CA GLN A 89 -10.73 -4.34 1.80
C GLN A 89 -10.20 -2.93 1.55
N ARG A 90 -9.17 -2.54 2.30
CA ARG A 90 -8.45 -1.30 2.01
C ARG A 90 -7.79 -1.47 0.66
N HIS A 91 -8.15 -0.61 -0.29
CA HIS A 91 -7.39 -0.49 -1.52
C HIS A 91 -5.95 -0.11 -1.13
N SER A 92 -5.00 -1.02 -1.37
CA SER A 92 -3.61 -0.86 -0.97
C SER A 92 -2.81 -0.04 -1.98
N GLY A 93 -3.43 0.49 -3.04
CA GLY A 93 -2.74 1.24 -4.10
C GLY A 93 -1.73 0.42 -4.90
N LYS A 94 -1.43 -0.81 -4.46
CA LYS A 94 -0.66 -1.77 -5.24
C LYS A 94 -1.57 -2.23 -6.37
N ALA A 95 -1.30 -1.68 -7.56
CA ALA A 95 -1.74 -2.32 -8.79
C ALA A 95 -1.40 -3.81 -8.69
N ASP A 96 -2.32 -4.65 -9.17
CA ASP A 96 -2.03 -6.06 -9.35
C ASP A 96 -0.68 -6.12 -10.08
N GLU A 97 0.33 -6.66 -9.42
CA GLU A 97 1.68 -6.76 -9.94
C GLU A 97 1.52 -7.68 -11.15
N ARG A 98 1.34 -7.11 -12.35
CA ARG A 98 1.43 -7.86 -13.61
C ARG A 98 2.87 -8.31 -13.68
N ARG A 99 3.17 -9.39 -12.96
CA ARG A 99 4.47 -10.02 -12.95
C ARG A 99 4.75 -10.35 -14.40
N HIS A 100 5.74 -9.68 -14.95
CA HIS A 100 6.20 -9.97 -16.28
C HIS A 100 6.91 -11.33 -16.20
N ASP A 101 6.36 -12.37 -16.82
CA ASP A 101 7.00 -13.70 -16.90
C ASP A 101 8.21 -13.71 -17.86
N GLY A 102 8.56 -12.55 -18.45
CA GLY A 102 9.64 -12.43 -19.42
C GLY A 102 11.01 -12.29 -18.78
N ARG A 103 11.98 -13.13 -19.20
CA ARG A 103 13.40 -12.94 -18.93
C ARG A 103 13.93 -11.80 -19.82
N VAL A 104 14.19 -10.64 -19.23
CA VAL A 104 14.78 -9.48 -19.94
C VAL A 104 16.30 -9.57 -20.05
N ALA A 105 16.94 -10.27 -19.11
CA ALA A 105 18.39 -10.43 -19.07
C ALA A 105 18.90 -11.42 -20.13
N VAL A 106 20.01 -11.06 -20.77
CA VAL A 106 20.72 -11.87 -21.78
C VAL A 106 22.09 -12.29 -21.25
N ASP A 107 22.65 -13.40 -21.73
CA ASP A 107 23.90 -13.98 -21.21
C ASP A 107 25.16 -13.33 -21.80
N THR A 108 25.02 -12.62 -22.93
CA THR A 108 26.13 -11.97 -23.64
C THR A 108 25.90 -10.47 -23.71
N ARG A 109 26.97 -9.69 -23.44
CA ARG A 109 26.98 -8.23 -23.55
C ARG A 109 26.62 -7.77 -24.96
N ASN A 110 26.09 -6.56 -25.08
CA ASN A 110 25.73 -5.93 -26.36
C ASN A 110 24.76 -6.75 -27.25
N THR A 111 24.06 -7.73 -26.68
CA THR A 111 23.05 -8.53 -27.40
C THR A 111 21.66 -7.90 -27.30
N ARG A 112 21.39 -7.23 -26.18
CA ARG A 112 20.14 -6.51 -25.96
C ARG A 112 20.40 -5.29 -25.10
N TRP A 113 20.00 -4.12 -25.58
CA TRP A 113 19.96 -2.89 -24.80
C TRP A 113 18.51 -2.52 -24.50
N CYS A 114 18.30 -1.96 -23.33
CA CYS A 114 17.00 -1.56 -22.81
C CYS A 114 17.06 -0.04 -22.58
N SER A 115 16.11 0.71 -23.13
CA SER A 115 15.92 2.12 -22.80
C SER A 115 14.73 2.27 -21.86
N ASP A 116 14.88 3.03 -20.80
CA ASP A 116 13.80 3.30 -19.85
C ASP A 116 13.89 4.72 -19.32
N GLY A 117 12.87 5.18 -18.61
CA GLY A 117 12.85 6.49 -18.00
C GLY A 117 12.03 6.58 -16.73
N PHE A 118 12.43 7.51 -15.87
CA PHE A 118 11.75 7.78 -14.61
C PHE A 118 11.67 9.28 -14.32
N GLU A 119 10.76 9.65 -13.42
CA GLU A 119 10.55 11.02 -13.00
C GLU A 119 10.97 11.18 -11.53
N ILE A 120 11.81 12.19 -11.27
CA ILE A 120 12.23 12.60 -9.94
C ILE A 120 11.49 13.88 -9.59
N GLY A 121 10.69 13.84 -8.53
CA GLY A 121 10.09 15.04 -7.95
C GLY A 121 11.12 15.82 -7.14
N CYS A 122 11.22 17.13 -7.38
CA CYS A 122 12.06 18.04 -6.61
C CYS A 122 11.25 18.80 -5.56
N ASP A 123 11.88 19.20 -4.47
CA ASP A 123 11.23 19.92 -3.35
C ASP A 123 10.64 21.29 -3.77
N ASN A 124 11.12 21.86 -4.87
CA ASN A 124 10.62 23.10 -5.47
C ASN A 124 9.33 22.90 -6.29
N GLY A 125 8.81 21.67 -6.37
CA GLY A 125 7.63 21.32 -7.17
C GLY A 125 7.93 21.02 -8.64
N GLU A 126 9.18 21.17 -9.08
CA GLU A 126 9.60 20.77 -10.41
C GLU A 126 9.80 19.25 -10.50
N LYS A 127 9.80 18.74 -11.73
CA LYS A 127 9.97 17.33 -12.03
C LYS A 127 11.10 17.18 -13.03
N VAL A 128 12.10 16.37 -12.69
CA VAL A 128 13.18 16.00 -13.61
C VAL A 128 12.85 14.64 -14.20
N ARG A 129 12.76 14.56 -15.52
CA ARG A 129 12.56 13.32 -16.26
C ARG A 129 13.88 12.87 -16.81
N VAL A 130 14.23 11.61 -16.54
CA VAL A 130 15.47 11.00 -16.99
C VAL A 130 15.13 9.86 -17.92
N ALA A 131 15.70 9.84 -19.11
CA ALA A 131 15.77 8.65 -19.96
C ALA A 131 17.20 8.13 -19.97
N PHE A 132 17.36 6.82 -19.96
CA PHE A 132 18.67 6.18 -19.96
C PHE A 132 18.67 4.92 -20.81
N SER A 133 19.86 4.54 -21.24
CA SER A 133 20.14 3.30 -21.95
C SER A 133 20.95 2.37 -21.05
N LEU A 134 20.59 1.09 -21.02
CA LEU A 134 21.28 0.08 -20.22
C LEU A 134 21.52 -1.20 -21.01
N ASP A 135 22.63 -1.88 -20.74
CA ASP A 135 22.89 -3.23 -21.26
C ASP A 135 22.21 -4.27 -20.37
N CYS A 136 21.34 -5.09 -20.96
CA CYS A 136 20.50 -6.01 -20.20
C CYS A 136 21.31 -7.25 -19.69
N CYS A 137 22.59 -7.40 -20.08
CA CYS A 137 23.53 -8.40 -19.56
C CYS A 137 24.20 -7.95 -18.24
N ASP A 138 25.00 -6.88 -18.28
CA ASP A 138 25.83 -6.42 -17.15
C ASP A 138 25.16 -5.33 -16.30
N ARG A 139 23.96 -4.86 -16.72
CA ARG A 139 23.19 -3.79 -16.08
C ARG A 139 23.93 -2.45 -16.05
N GLU A 140 24.91 -2.26 -16.93
CA GLU A 140 25.60 -0.99 -17.07
C GLU A 140 24.69 0.05 -17.72
N ALA A 141 24.55 1.22 -17.08
CA ALA A 141 23.90 2.38 -17.70
C ALA A 141 24.92 3.08 -18.60
N MET A 142 24.74 2.96 -19.91
CA MET A 142 25.71 3.40 -20.92
C MET A 142 25.54 4.89 -21.27
N GLY A 143 24.36 5.44 -21.08
CA GLY A 143 24.06 6.85 -21.35
C GLY A 143 22.76 7.28 -20.69
N PHE A 144 22.61 8.60 -20.50
CA PHE A 144 21.37 9.19 -20.01
C PHE A 144 21.17 10.61 -20.54
N VAL A 145 19.91 11.03 -20.59
CA VAL A 145 19.47 12.40 -20.84
C VAL A 145 18.49 12.80 -19.74
N ALA A 146 18.59 14.02 -19.25
CA ALA A 146 17.73 14.53 -18.18
C ALA A 146 17.16 15.90 -18.56
N THR A 147 15.83 16.04 -18.47
CA THR A 147 15.13 17.29 -18.80
C THR A 147 14.13 17.65 -17.70
N THR A 148 13.88 18.95 -17.50
CA THR A 148 12.80 19.44 -16.61
C THR A 148 11.44 19.50 -17.33
N ALA A 149 11.47 19.43 -18.67
CA ALA A 149 10.30 19.34 -19.53
C ALA A 149 9.94 17.87 -19.81
N GLY A 150 9.18 17.62 -20.88
CA GLY A 150 9.02 16.26 -21.42
C GLY A 150 10.31 15.76 -22.07
N ILE A 151 10.44 14.44 -22.21
CA ILE A 151 11.49 13.82 -23.02
C ILE A 151 10.94 13.74 -24.45
N SER A 152 11.61 14.39 -25.40
CA SER A 152 11.21 14.35 -26.80
C SER A 152 11.75 13.10 -27.51
N ALA A 153 11.22 12.83 -28.71
CA ALA A 153 11.78 11.78 -29.56
C ALA A 153 13.21 12.09 -30.02
N GLU A 154 13.56 13.38 -30.15
CA GLU A 154 14.93 13.80 -30.45
C GLU A 154 15.88 13.44 -29.31
N ASP A 155 15.49 13.72 -28.06
CA ASP A 155 16.30 13.40 -26.87
C ASP A 155 16.63 11.90 -26.81
N VAL A 156 15.65 11.03 -27.12
CA VAL A 156 15.85 9.58 -27.13
C VAL A 156 16.73 9.15 -28.31
N ARG A 157 16.54 9.72 -29.49
CA ARG A 157 17.38 9.42 -30.68
C ARG A 157 18.84 9.79 -30.42
N ASP A 158 19.07 10.96 -29.85
CA ASP A 158 20.41 11.49 -29.59
C ASP A 158 21.06 10.68 -28.45
N LEU A 159 20.28 10.29 -27.42
CA LEU A 159 20.70 9.32 -26.40
C LEU A 159 21.15 7.99 -27.01
N MET A 160 20.37 7.40 -27.93
CA MET A 160 20.72 6.12 -28.56
C MET A 160 22.00 6.25 -29.40
N THR A 161 22.16 7.36 -30.12
CA THR A 161 23.37 7.65 -30.91
C THR A 161 24.59 7.77 -30.00
N ALA A 162 24.51 8.61 -28.96
CA ALA A 162 25.59 8.79 -27.99
C ALA A 162 25.93 7.49 -27.25
N THR A 163 24.94 6.64 -26.99
CA THR A 163 25.15 5.33 -26.34
C THR A 163 25.97 4.39 -27.23
N VAL A 164 25.61 4.29 -28.51
CA VAL A 164 26.35 3.46 -29.48
C VAL A 164 27.78 3.97 -29.62
N GLU A 165 27.95 5.29 -29.78
CA GLU A 165 29.26 5.91 -29.88
C GLU A 165 30.10 5.65 -28.63
N HIS A 166 29.57 5.86 -27.43
CA HIS A 166 30.27 5.60 -26.19
C HIS A 166 30.70 4.13 -26.07
N ARG A 167 29.78 3.19 -26.31
CA ARG A 167 30.05 1.75 -26.11
C ARG A 167 31.03 1.20 -27.15
N LEU A 168 30.89 1.59 -28.41
CA LEU A 168 31.74 1.07 -29.49
C LEU A 168 33.07 1.85 -29.65
N SER A 169 33.14 3.10 -29.21
CA SER A 169 34.42 3.86 -29.21
C SER A 169 35.34 3.48 -28.05
N LEU A 170 34.79 2.92 -26.97
CA LEU A 170 35.58 2.35 -25.88
C LEU A 170 36.26 1.02 -26.26
N ASP A 171 35.66 0.25 -27.20
CA ASP A 171 36.25 -0.98 -27.74
C ASP A 171 37.34 -0.69 -28.81
N GLY A 172 37.53 0.57 -29.22
CA GLY A 172 38.54 0.99 -30.19
C GLY A 172 39.01 2.44 -29.99
N ARG A 173 39.96 2.65 -29.08
CA ARG A 173 40.79 3.87 -28.85
C ARG A 173 40.26 5.20 -29.43
N GLY A 174 39.57 5.99 -28.60
CA GLY A 174 39.38 7.43 -28.86
C GLY A 174 38.48 8.10 -27.83
N GLN A 175 39.04 8.95 -26.98
CA GLN A 175 38.28 9.78 -26.04
C GLN A 175 37.36 10.75 -26.81
N VAL A 176 36.07 10.73 -26.50
CA VAL A 176 35.18 11.86 -26.75
C VAL A 176 34.83 12.47 -25.39
N SER A 177 35.30 13.69 -25.21
CA SER A 177 35.16 14.52 -24.03
C SER A 177 33.69 14.74 -23.66
N GLN A 178 33.31 14.40 -22.43
CA GLN A 178 32.06 14.87 -21.83
C GLN A 178 32.12 16.39 -21.65
N THR A 179 31.50 17.15 -22.55
CA THR A 179 31.20 18.56 -22.29
C THR A 179 29.88 18.67 -21.52
N GLY A 180 30.02 18.82 -20.21
CA GLY A 180 29.39 19.91 -19.46
C GLY A 180 27.87 19.91 -19.31
N ALA A 181 27.40 19.36 -18.19
CA ALA A 181 26.43 20.08 -17.36
C ALA A 181 26.70 19.74 -15.89
N ALA A 182 27.48 20.58 -15.22
CA ALA A 182 27.68 20.53 -13.78
C ALA A 182 26.39 20.94 -13.08
N TRP A 183 25.47 19.99 -12.87
CA TRP A 183 24.30 20.23 -12.04
C TRP A 183 24.64 19.91 -10.58
N ARG A 184 24.62 20.97 -9.77
CA ARG A 184 24.71 20.89 -8.32
C ARG A 184 23.38 20.32 -7.81
N LEU A 185 23.28 18.99 -7.72
CA LEU A 185 22.18 18.25 -7.08
C LEU A 185 21.97 18.79 -5.66
N ARG A 186 21.03 19.73 -5.49
CA ARG A 186 20.48 20.04 -4.18
C ARG A 186 19.37 19.03 -3.94
N ARG A 187 19.67 18.06 -3.08
CA ARG A 187 18.79 17.06 -2.45
C ARG A 187 17.50 16.77 -3.24
N CYS A 188 17.57 15.82 -4.17
CA CYS A 188 16.41 15.02 -4.53
C CYS A 188 16.32 13.89 -3.50
N VAL A 189 15.19 13.75 -2.81
CA VAL A 189 14.93 12.61 -1.92
C VAL A 189 14.31 11.49 -2.75
N ALA A 190 14.93 10.30 -2.70
CA ALA A 190 14.40 9.06 -3.27
C ALA A 190 13.34 8.43 -2.35
#